data_AF-A0A932GIX0-F1
#
_entry.id   AF-A0A932GIX0-F1
#
_cell.length_a   1.000
_cell.length_b   1.000
_cell.length_c   1.000
_cell.angle_alpha   90.00
_cell.angle_beta   90.00
_cell.angle_gamma   90.00
#
_symmetry.space_group_name_H-M   'P 1'
#
loop_
_entity.id
_entity.type
_entity.pdbx_description
1 polymer ?
#
loop_
_entity_poly.entity_id
_entity_poly.type
_entity_poly.pdbx_seq_one_letter_code
_entity_poly.pdbx_strand_id
1 'polypeptide(L)'
;MDRWTGTGLAAMAYLILFGSCLGLSAYIWLLRNAPVASVSTYAYVNPVIAVLLGWALLDEPLTSGILLGTLIIAASVILVTTRPARRPSPRAKA
;
A
#
# COMPACT_ATOMS: atom_id res chain seq x y z
N MET A 1 23.77 -4.39 26.28
CA MET A 1 23.32 -3.91 24.97
C MET A 1 22.50 -5.01 24.28
N ASP A 2 21.72 -5.80 25.03
CA ASP A 2 21.33 -7.16 24.58
C ASP A 2 19.88 -7.47 24.95
N ARG A 3 18.93 -6.95 24.19
CA ARG A 3 17.51 -7.34 24.34
C ARG A 3 16.85 -7.54 22.99
N TRP A 4 17.38 -8.49 22.23
CA TRP A 4 16.60 -9.19 21.23
C TRP A 4 15.55 -10.03 21.97
N THR A 5 14.40 -9.43 22.27
CA THR A 5 13.25 -10.15 22.80
C THR A 5 12.73 -11.12 21.76
N GLY A 6 12.30 -12.33 22.16
CA GLY A 6 11.81 -13.36 21.23
C GLY A 6 10.71 -12.83 20.29
N THR A 7 9.87 -11.93 20.79
CA THR A 7 8.87 -11.18 20.00
C THR A 7 9.49 -10.31 18.92
N GLY A 8 10.58 -9.60 19.23
CA GLY A 8 11.30 -8.77 18.25
C GLY A 8 11.95 -9.61 17.16
N LEU A 9 12.51 -10.77 17.51
CA LEU A 9 13.07 -11.70 16.54
C LEU A 9 11.98 -12.28 15.61
N ALA A 10 10.82 -12.63 16.16
CA ALA A 10 9.66 -13.08 15.39
C ALA A 10 9.10 -12.00 14.46
N ALA A 11 8.98 -10.75 14.95
CA ALA A 11 8.57 -9.61 14.12
C ALA A 11 9.57 -9.35 12.99
N MET A 12 10.88 -9.45 13.27
CA MET A 12 11.93 -9.31 12.25
C MET A 12 11.81 -10.41 11.19
N ALA A 13 11.68 -11.67 11.60
CA ALA A 13 11.50 -12.80 10.69
C ALA A 13 10.24 -12.62 9.82
N TYR A 14 9.13 -12.17 10.42
CA TYR A 14 7.91 -11.87 9.70
C TYR A 14 8.12 -10.79 8.63
N LEU A 15 8.76 -9.67 8.96
CA LEU A 15 9.03 -8.59 8.01
C LEU A 15 9.98 -9.03 6.90
N ILE A 16 11.00 -9.85 7.21
CA ILE A 16 11.93 -10.39 6.21
C ILE A 16 11.17 -11.29 5.23
N LEU A 17 10.39 -12.25 5.73
CA LEU A 17 9.75 -13.25 4.89
C LEU A 17 8.53 -12.68 4.13
N PHE A 18 7.60 -12.04 4.84
CA PHE A 18 6.35 -11.57 4.26
C PHE A 18 6.47 -10.15 3.73
N GLY A 19 7.02 -9.23 4.52
CA GLY A 19 7.15 -7.81 4.12
C GLY A 19 8.12 -7.61 2.96
N SER A 20 9.22 -8.36 2.94
CA SER A 20 10.27 -8.24 1.92
C SER A 20 10.22 -9.38 0.90
N CYS A 21 10.61 -10.60 1.25
CA CYS A 21 10.79 -11.68 0.27
C CYS A 21 9.53 -11.96 -0.55
N LEU A 22 8.39 -12.24 0.10
CA LEU A 22 7.11 -12.48 -0.57
C LEU A 22 6.54 -11.21 -1.18
N GLY A 23 6.44 -10.13 -0.39
CA GLY A 23 5.84 -8.87 -0.81
C GLY A 23 6.53 -8.24 -2.03
N LEU A 24 7.86 -8.09 -1.98
CA LEU A 24 8.63 -7.49 -3.06
C LEU A 24 8.67 -8.40 -4.30
N SER A 25 8.79 -9.72 -4.12
CA SER A 25 8.77 -10.65 -5.25
C SER A 25 7.42 -10.62 -5.97
N ALA A 26 6.32 -10.62 -5.21
CA ALA A 26 4.97 -10.49 -5.78
C ALA A 26 4.80 -9.15 -6.50
N TYR A 27 5.27 -8.04 -5.92
CA TYR A 27 5.24 -6.72 -6.54
C TYR A 27 5.99 -6.68 -7.88
N ILE A 28 7.23 -7.19 -7.91
CA ILE A 28 8.04 -7.24 -9.14
C ILE A 28 7.38 -8.17 -10.18
N TRP A 29 6.84 -9.30 -9.75
CA TRP A 29 6.11 -10.20 -10.62
C TRP A 29 4.87 -9.51 -11.22
N LEU A 30 4.08 -8.80 -10.41
CA LEU A 30 2.93 -8.02 -10.86
C LEU A 30 3.32 -6.93 -11.84
N LEU A 31 4.40 -6.20 -11.59
CA LEU A 31 4.89 -5.18 -12.54
C LEU A 31 5.29 -5.77 -13.90
N ARG A 32 5.69 -7.04 -13.94
CA ARG A 32 6.04 -7.75 -15.19
C ARG A 32 4.82 -8.35 -15.90
N ASN A 33 3.76 -8.69 -15.17
CA ASN A 33 2.63 -9.48 -15.68
C ASN A 33 1.29 -8.71 -15.71
N ALA A 34 1.21 -7.52 -15.12
CA ALA A 34 0.00 -6.70 -15.05
C ALA A 34 0.27 -5.23 -15.42
N PRO A 35 -0.77 -4.46 -15.78
CA PRO A 35 -0.60 -3.04 -16.10
C PRO A 35 -0.01 -2.26 -14.92
N VAL A 36 1.10 -1.57 -15.13
CA VAL A 36 1.81 -0.78 -14.10
C VAL A 36 0.88 0.18 -13.36
N ALA A 37 -0.09 0.78 -14.07
CA ALA A 37 -1.09 1.64 -13.47
C ALA A 37 -1.90 0.92 -12.37
N SER A 38 -2.37 -0.31 -12.63
CA SER A 38 -3.09 -1.11 -11.64
C SER A 38 -2.19 -1.59 -10.52
N VAL A 39 -0.93 -1.90 -10.80
CA VAL A 39 0.00 -2.33 -9.74
C VAL A 39 0.28 -1.15 -8.81
N SER A 40 0.52 0.05 -9.35
CA SER A 40 0.81 1.26 -8.58
C SER A 40 -0.31 1.70 -7.65
N THR A 41 -1.56 1.25 -7.86
CA THR A 41 -2.66 1.55 -6.95
C THR A 41 -2.53 0.85 -5.60
N TYR A 42 -1.62 -0.13 -5.43
CA TYR A 42 -1.39 -0.76 -4.13
C TYR A 42 -1.00 0.25 -3.03
N ALA A 43 -0.17 1.25 -3.39
CA ALA A 43 0.30 2.27 -2.46
C ALA A 43 -0.86 3.09 -1.88
N TYR A 44 -1.97 3.15 -2.61
CA TYR A 44 -3.19 3.83 -2.22
C TYR A 44 -4.12 2.97 -1.36
N VAL A 45 -4.04 1.65 -1.48
CA VAL A 45 -4.82 0.71 -0.68
C VAL A 45 -4.19 0.53 0.71
N ASN A 46 -2.87 0.63 0.82
CA ASN A 46 -2.13 0.42 2.08
C ASN A 46 -2.64 1.25 3.27
N PRO A 47 -2.91 2.58 3.15
CA PRO A 47 -3.43 3.36 4.27
C PRO A 47 -4.80 2.90 4.76
N VAL A 48 -5.68 2.48 3.84
CA VAL A 48 -7.02 1.97 4.18
C VAL A 48 -6.89 0.65 4.95
N ILE A 49 -6.06 -0.27 4.45
CA ILE A 49 -5.77 -1.55 5.12
C ILE A 49 -5.15 -1.30 6.49
N ALA A 50 -4.20 -0.38 6.61
CA ALA A 50 -3.52 -0.08 7.88
C ALA A 50 -4.51 0.40 8.95
N VAL A 51 -5.40 1.34 8.62
CA VAL A 51 -6.43 1.84 9.56
C VAL A 51 -7.42 0.75 9.95
N LEU A 52 -7.88 -0.05 8.98
CA LEU A 52 -8.80 -1.16 9.25
C LEU A 52 -8.17 -2.22 10.15
N LEU A 53 -6.91 -2.59 9.91
CA LEU A 53 -6.19 -3.57 10.73
C LEU A 53 -5.84 -3.01 12.11
N GLY A 54 -5.47 -1.73 12.22
CA GLY A 54 -5.22 -1.08 13.52
C GLY A 54 -6.48 -1.07 14.39
N TRP A 55 -7.63 -0.71 13.80
CA TRP A 55 -8.91 -0.77 14.49
C TRP A 55 -9.34 -2.21 14.84
N ALA A 56 -9.21 -3.16 13.91
CA ALA A 56 -9.76 -4.51 14.08
C ALA A 56 -8.86 -5.47 14.89
N LEU A 57 -7.55 -5.30 14.87
CA LEU A 57 -6.60 -6.22 15.52
C LEU A 57 -5.90 -5.62 16.75
N LEU A 58 -5.74 -4.29 16.80
CA LEU A 58 -5.07 -3.58 17.88
C LEU A 58 -6.05 -2.79 18.76
N ASP A 59 -7.36 -2.89 18.48
CA ASP A 59 -8.43 -2.13 19.15
C ASP A 59 -8.16 -0.61 19.17
N GLU A 60 -7.48 -0.09 18.14
CA GLU A 60 -7.18 1.34 18.06
C GLU A 60 -8.47 2.15 17.93
N PRO A 61 -8.73 3.13 18.83
CA PRO A 61 -9.96 3.89 18.78
C PRO A 61 -10.00 4.77 17.53
N LEU A 62 -11.05 4.60 16.72
CA LEU A 62 -11.31 5.44 15.54
C LEU A 62 -11.81 6.82 15.99
N THR A 63 -10.87 7.69 16.34
CA THR A 63 -11.16 9.09 16.66
C THR A 63 -11.62 9.85 15.41
N SER A 64 -12.29 10.98 15.63
CA SER A 64 -12.71 11.88 14.54
C SER A 64 -11.54 12.34 13.66
N GLY A 65 -10.35 12.52 14.25
CA GLY A 65 -9.13 12.87 13.52
C GLY A 65 -8.67 11.76 12.58
N ILE A 66 -8.68 10.50 13.04
CA ILE A 66 -8.36 9.34 12.20
C ILE A 66 -9.36 9.22 11.06
N LEU A 67 -10.66 9.31 11.35
CA LEU A 67 -11.71 9.25 10.33
C LEU A 67 -11.55 10.33 9.26
N LEU A 68 -11.24 11.57 9.67
CA LEU A 68 -11.01 12.67 8.73
C LEU A 68 -9.76 12.42 7.87
N GLY A 69 -8.66 11.97 8.50
CA GLY A 69 -7.44 11.62 7.79
C GLY A 69 -7.64 10.48 6.78
N THR A 70 -8.32 9.41 7.19
CA THR A 70 -8.68 8.28 6.32
C THR A 70 -9.54 8.75 5.15
N LEU A 71 -10.52 9.64 5.39
CA LEU A 71 -11.37 10.19 4.34
C LEU A 71 -10.57 11.03 3.34
N ILE A 72 -9.66 11.89 3.80
CA ILE A 72 -8.79 12.70 2.94
C ILE A 72 -7.89 11.81 2.07
N ILE A 73 -7.29 10.78 2.66
CA ILE A 73 -6.45 9.83 1.92
C ILE A 73 -7.31 9.08 0.90
N ALA A 74 -8.45 8.51 1.31
CA ALA A 74 -9.34 7.79 0.41
C ALA A 74 -9.83 8.66 -0.76
N ALA A 75 -10.20 9.92 -0.50
CA ALA A 75 -10.59 10.87 -1.54
C ALA A 75 -9.43 11.15 -2.53
N SER A 76 -8.21 11.32 -2.02
CA SER A 76 -7.00 11.51 -2.84
C SER A 76 -6.74 10.31 -3.75
N VAL A 77 -6.90 9.10 -3.20
CA VAL A 77 -6.76 7.83 -3.94
C VAL A 77 -7.79 7.73 -5.06
N ILE A 78 -9.07 7.99 -4.76
CA ILE A 78 -10.14 7.97 -5.76
C ILE A 78 -9.85 8.98 -6.87
N LEU A 79 -9.40 10.20 -6.52
CA LEU A 79 -9.08 11.24 -7.49
C LEU A 79 -7.92 10.85 -8.43
N VAL A 80 -6.90 10.14 -7.93
CA VAL A 80 -5.76 9.72 -8.75
C VAL A 80 -6.12 8.53 -9.64
N THR A 81 -6.90 7.58 -9.12
CA THR A 81 -7.25 6.34 -9.82
C THR A 81 -8.33 6.53 -10.89
N THR A 82 -9.21 7.52 -10.75
CA THR A 82 -10.29 7.79 -11.72
C THR A 82 -9.87 8.63 -12.92
N ARG A 83 -8.66 9.20 -12.93
CA ARG A 83 -8.15 9.98 -14.07
C ARG A 83 -7.76 9.02 -15.21
N PRO A 84 -8.38 9.12 -16.41
CA PRO A 84 -7.96 8.33 -17.56
C PRO A 84 -6.51 8.68 -17.89
N ALA A 85 -5.65 7.65 -18.01
CA ALA A 85 -4.30 7.84 -18.52
C ALA A 85 -4.41 8.50 -19.89
N ARG A 86 -3.94 9.76 -20.02
CA ARG A 86 -3.90 10.46 -21.31
C ARG A 86 -3.07 9.61 -22.26
N ARG A 87 -3.72 8.99 -23.24
CA ARG A 87 -3.01 8.31 -24.34
C ARG A 87 -2.13 9.35 -25.04
N PRO A 88 -0.81 9.12 -25.20
CA PRO A 88 0.01 9.98 -26.04
C PRO A 88 -0.58 10.00 -27.45
N SER A 89 -0.88 11.17 -28.00
CA SER A 89 -1.38 11.27 -29.37
C SER A 89 -0.28 10.85 -30.34
N PRO A 90 -0.51 9.88 -31.24
CA PRO A 90 0.43 9.57 -32.31
C PRO A 90 0.41 10.69 -33.34
N ARG A 91 1.21 11.74 -33.14
CA ARG A 91 1.39 12.77 -34.17
C ARG A 91 2.75 13.44 -34.04
N ALA A 92 3.74 12.89 -34.73
CA ALA A 92 4.87 13.61 -35.33
C ALA A 92 5.86 12.63 -36.00
N LYS A 93 5.39 11.91 -37.03
CA LYS A 93 6.26 11.44 -38.12
C LYS A 93 5.47 11.59 -39.42
N ALA A 94 5.63 12.76 -40.02
CA ALA A 94 5.34 13.03 -41.42
C ALA A 94 6.62 13.61 -42.02
#